data_AF-A0A1U7NHL1-F1
#
_entry.id   AF-A0A1U7NHL1-F1
#
_cell.length_a   1.000
_cell.length_b   1.000
_cell.length_c   1.000
_cell.angle_alpha   90.00
_cell.angle_beta   90.00
_cell.angle_gamma   90.00
#
_symmetry.space_group_name_H-M   'P 1'
#
loop_
_entity.id
_entity.type
_entity.pdbx_description
1 polymer ?
#
loop_
_entity_poly.entity_id
_entity_poly.type
_entity_poly.pdbx_seq_one_letter_code
_entity_poly.pdbx_strand_id
1 'polypeptide(L)'
;MTKFDTFYNYSKGKAWDKYGKSWNVAYATGGDCNFAGQCVSLVKTYLLYLYGNKVKDSYGDAKDYWYGRKYNGILDLFNEASDLKNGDIVVSTGSDARYGHIFIYKDGQAFTQNCCNNPKASMYPLSWQGTITGILRPKVLISNFDLIPEHRIAKVKPDHEINIRVDNPVGRIVRTAKTGTEIEYTEKCVCYGHRYISWIENGKRLFMAVTPTEKQKDHWVDISSVKSKFKGVDISNYQPNFDFVKAKKDIDFAILRCGFATTEDLSFMRHIKEAKKAGVDIRAIYLFTYALNMNEVLAEADFAVECAKKAGLPKSTVIFFDMEGASIEYAKKQGINLTSSDVQKFTRAFMDRVKSHGYKTGYYTNLDWSKNKYNGFKKKSDELFWFARYNANPELTYDVLQYTSSGSVNGNPGPLDMNYWVTSKPSKPAEKPKEVWDKNAIVKVGSTVKSTSCSIAVVPGTNSAFRNNCVYIPALGGLVPLEDVTEAADTRDGKNDDVISTLASRVYLNPSKVTAVNAQLNLCMVNGYWVNAEPLMVKK
;
A
#
# COMPACT_ATOMS: atom_id res chain seq x y z
N MET A 1 1.45 -19.62 -9.15
CA MET A 1 2.00 -20.80 -9.87
C MET A 1 2.98 -20.26 -10.90
N THR A 2 4.24 -20.70 -10.89
CA THR A 2 5.22 -20.19 -11.85
C THR A 2 4.90 -20.68 -13.26
N LYS A 3 5.45 -20.02 -14.29
CA LYS A 3 5.32 -20.49 -15.69
C LYS A 3 5.82 -21.94 -15.83
N PHE A 4 6.86 -22.31 -15.10
CA PHE A 4 7.32 -23.70 -15.05
C PHE A 4 6.33 -24.64 -14.34
N ASP A 5 5.76 -24.28 -13.19
CA ASP A 5 4.81 -25.15 -12.47
C ASP A 5 3.57 -25.47 -13.31
N THR A 6 3.08 -24.49 -14.09
CA THR A 6 1.98 -24.70 -15.04
C THR A 6 2.36 -25.72 -16.11
N PHE A 7 3.56 -25.61 -16.68
CA PHE A 7 4.07 -26.59 -17.65
C PHE A 7 4.22 -27.99 -17.04
N TYR A 8 4.82 -28.09 -15.85
CA TYR A 8 4.99 -29.35 -15.14
C TYR A 8 3.66 -30.06 -14.93
N ASN A 9 2.66 -29.35 -14.40
CA ASN A 9 1.32 -29.91 -14.16
C ASN A 9 0.64 -30.35 -15.46
N TYR A 10 0.84 -29.60 -16.55
CA TYR A 10 0.32 -29.96 -17.86
C TYR A 10 1.01 -31.21 -18.44
N SER A 11 2.31 -31.38 -18.21
CA SER A 11 3.15 -32.37 -18.88
C SER A 11 3.32 -33.68 -18.11
N LYS A 12 3.20 -33.66 -16.78
CA LYS A 12 3.40 -34.84 -15.92
C LYS A 12 2.51 -36.01 -16.36
N GLY A 13 3.12 -37.16 -16.59
CA GLY A 13 2.43 -38.40 -16.99
C GLY A 13 2.13 -38.53 -18.49
N LYS A 14 2.44 -37.52 -19.31
CA LYS A 14 2.29 -37.54 -20.77
C LYS A 14 3.59 -37.92 -21.47
N ALA A 15 3.52 -38.37 -22.72
CA ALA A 15 4.68 -38.57 -23.59
C ALA A 15 4.68 -37.52 -24.70
N TRP A 16 5.88 -37.11 -25.14
CA TRP A 16 6.06 -36.06 -26.15
C TRP A 16 6.95 -36.55 -27.29
N ASP A 17 6.58 -36.24 -28.54
CA ASP A 17 7.33 -36.63 -29.73
C ASP A 17 8.49 -35.66 -30.05
N LYS A 18 9.30 -35.96 -31.09
CA LYS A 18 10.40 -35.10 -31.56
C LYS A 18 9.98 -33.71 -32.04
N TYR A 19 8.69 -33.44 -32.20
CA TYR A 19 8.16 -32.13 -32.56
C TYR A 19 7.57 -31.39 -31.35
N GLY A 20 7.64 -32.00 -30.16
CA GLY A 20 7.09 -31.47 -28.92
C GLY A 20 5.56 -31.59 -28.84
N LYS A 21 4.94 -32.44 -29.66
CA LYS A 21 3.49 -32.70 -29.66
C LYS A 21 3.15 -33.89 -28.78
N SER A 22 1.92 -33.89 -28.25
CA SER A 22 1.43 -34.97 -27.39
C SER A 22 1.41 -36.28 -28.15
N TRP A 23 2.02 -37.31 -27.58
CA TRP A 23 2.13 -38.63 -28.18
C TRP A 23 1.37 -39.67 -27.35
N ASN A 24 0.74 -40.63 -28.02
CA ASN A 24 0.06 -41.71 -27.34
C ASN A 24 1.09 -42.71 -26.77
N VAL A 25 1.05 -42.87 -25.45
CA VAL A 25 2.01 -43.68 -24.67
C VAL A 25 2.02 -45.16 -25.09
N ALA A 26 0.90 -45.68 -25.61
CA ALA A 26 0.80 -47.07 -26.08
C ALA A 26 1.73 -47.37 -27.27
N TYR A 27 2.03 -46.36 -28.10
CA TYR A 27 2.90 -46.49 -29.27
C TYR A 27 4.35 -46.07 -29.00
N ALA A 28 4.66 -45.60 -27.78
CA ALA A 28 6.00 -45.15 -27.40
C ALA A 28 6.93 -46.27 -26.94
N THR A 29 6.41 -47.48 -26.69
CA THR A 29 7.14 -48.64 -26.14
C THR A 29 7.53 -49.67 -27.21
N GLY A 30 7.09 -49.49 -28.46
CA GLY A 30 7.10 -50.51 -29.52
C GLY A 30 8.26 -50.48 -30.51
N GLY A 31 9.41 -49.90 -30.17
CA GLY A 31 10.63 -50.02 -31.00
C GLY A 31 10.63 -49.27 -32.35
N ASP A 32 9.60 -48.49 -32.68
CA ASP A 32 9.60 -47.60 -33.85
C ASP A 32 10.38 -46.30 -33.51
N CYS A 33 11.70 -46.45 -33.48
CA CYS A 33 12.70 -45.54 -32.91
C CYS A 33 12.92 -44.24 -33.69
N ASN A 34 11.99 -43.78 -34.51
CA ASN A 34 12.14 -42.51 -35.23
C ASN A 34 11.73 -41.28 -34.38
N PHE A 35 12.33 -41.20 -33.17
CA PHE A 35 12.49 -40.01 -32.32
C PHE A 35 11.32 -39.59 -31.39
N ALA A 36 10.30 -40.43 -31.18
CA ALA A 36 9.25 -40.13 -30.18
C ALA A 36 9.66 -40.55 -28.75
N GLY A 37 9.31 -39.75 -27.74
CA GLY A 37 9.46 -40.15 -26.32
C GLY A 37 10.84 -39.97 -25.70
N GLN A 38 11.79 -39.25 -26.31
CA GLN A 38 13.18 -39.06 -25.80
C GLN A 38 13.31 -37.91 -24.80
N CYS A 39 14.36 -37.90 -23.96
CA CYS A 39 14.60 -36.81 -22.99
C CYS A 39 14.59 -35.41 -23.62
N VAL A 40 15.18 -35.26 -24.81
CA VAL A 40 15.16 -34.03 -25.63
C VAL A 40 13.76 -33.61 -26.09
N SER A 41 12.83 -34.55 -26.25
CA SER A 41 11.48 -34.27 -26.74
C SER A 41 10.63 -33.53 -25.68
N LEU A 42 10.84 -33.78 -24.38
CA LEU A 42 10.17 -33.06 -23.30
C LEU A 42 10.71 -31.63 -23.20
N VAL A 43 12.04 -31.50 -23.33
CA VAL A 43 12.71 -30.20 -23.38
C VAL A 43 12.19 -29.39 -24.57
N LYS A 44 11.99 -30.01 -25.73
CA LYS A 44 11.42 -29.31 -26.90
C LYS A 44 10.00 -28.81 -26.66
N THR A 45 9.12 -29.60 -26.04
CA THR A 45 7.80 -29.11 -25.62
C THR A 45 7.92 -27.95 -24.64
N TYR A 46 8.87 -28.03 -23.71
CA TYR A 46 9.11 -26.94 -22.75
C TYR A 46 9.57 -25.66 -23.44
N LEU A 47 10.46 -25.76 -24.43
CA LEU A 47 10.92 -24.64 -25.24
C LEU A 47 9.78 -24.00 -26.04
N LEU A 48 8.95 -24.81 -26.69
CA LEU A 48 7.76 -24.34 -27.40
C LEU A 48 6.77 -23.66 -26.45
N TYR A 49 6.60 -24.18 -25.24
CA TYR A 49 5.76 -23.58 -24.21
C TYR A 49 6.32 -22.23 -23.73
N LEU A 50 7.64 -22.13 -23.55
CA LEU A 50 8.28 -20.90 -23.07
C LEU A 50 8.34 -19.81 -24.13
N TYR A 51 8.64 -20.16 -25.39
CA TYR A 51 9.06 -19.22 -26.44
C TYR A 51 8.24 -19.30 -27.74
N GLY A 52 7.30 -20.24 -27.87
CA GLY A 52 6.56 -20.50 -29.11
C GLY A 52 7.48 -20.96 -30.24
N ASN A 53 7.11 -20.63 -31.48
CA ASN A 53 7.87 -21.01 -32.70
C ASN A 53 9.21 -20.25 -32.88
N LYS A 54 9.66 -19.48 -31.87
CA LYS A 54 10.95 -18.77 -31.91
C LYS A 54 12.15 -19.72 -31.78
N VAL A 55 11.92 -20.92 -31.26
CA VAL A 55 12.91 -22.00 -31.23
C VAL A 55 12.74 -22.80 -32.52
N LYS A 56 13.49 -22.41 -33.56
CA LYS A 56 13.52 -23.13 -34.83
C LYS A 56 14.52 -24.29 -34.70
N ASP A 57 13.97 -25.49 -34.84
CA ASP A 57 14.66 -26.78 -34.99
C ASP A 57 15.26 -27.45 -33.74
N SER A 58 15.37 -28.77 -33.81
CA SER A 58 16.01 -29.60 -32.79
C SER A 58 17.50 -29.31 -32.77
N TYR A 59 18.04 -28.97 -31.59
CA TYR A 59 19.47 -28.70 -31.40
C TYR A 59 20.37 -29.95 -31.44
N GLY A 60 19.89 -31.06 -32.02
CA GLY A 60 20.57 -32.36 -31.97
C GLY A 60 20.24 -33.14 -30.70
N ASP A 61 21.26 -33.84 -30.19
CA ASP A 61 21.18 -34.69 -29.00
C ASP A 61 21.31 -33.87 -27.71
N ALA A 62 21.12 -34.51 -26.55
CA ALA A 62 21.15 -33.83 -25.25
C ALA A 62 22.45 -33.05 -25.01
N LYS A 63 23.61 -33.59 -25.39
CA LYS A 63 24.92 -32.92 -25.25
C LYS A 63 25.04 -31.64 -26.07
N ASP A 64 24.37 -31.56 -27.22
CA ASP A 64 24.53 -30.47 -28.18
C ASP A 64 23.91 -29.17 -27.65
N TYR A 65 22.92 -29.30 -26.75
CA TYR A 65 22.39 -28.17 -25.98
C TYR A 65 23.47 -27.45 -25.18
N TRP A 66 24.47 -28.19 -24.67
CA TRP A 66 25.57 -27.59 -23.94
C TRP A 66 26.75 -27.28 -24.85
N TYR A 67 27.31 -28.25 -25.57
CA TYR A 67 28.55 -28.04 -26.31
C TYR A 67 28.37 -27.17 -27.56
N GLY A 68 27.17 -27.17 -28.17
CA GLY A 68 26.84 -26.34 -29.33
C GLY A 68 26.28 -24.95 -28.99
N ARG A 69 26.06 -24.63 -27.71
CA ARG A 69 25.27 -23.46 -27.26
C ARG A 69 25.71 -22.10 -27.80
N LYS A 70 27.00 -21.94 -28.10
CA LYS A 70 27.58 -20.71 -28.66
C LYS A 70 27.23 -20.50 -30.14
N TYR A 71 26.85 -21.56 -30.85
CA TYR A 71 26.68 -21.56 -32.31
C TYR A 71 25.25 -21.89 -32.75
N ASN A 72 24.40 -22.38 -31.85
CA ASN A 72 23.05 -22.82 -32.17
C ASN A 72 21.95 -21.85 -31.67
N GLY A 73 22.30 -20.66 -31.17
CA GLY A 73 21.33 -19.65 -30.72
C GLY A 73 20.69 -19.94 -29.35
N ILE A 74 21.08 -21.00 -28.64
CA ILE A 74 20.60 -21.26 -27.27
C ILE A 74 20.91 -20.10 -26.33
N LEU A 75 22.11 -19.50 -26.42
CA LEU A 75 22.49 -18.39 -25.54
C LEU A 75 21.69 -17.09 -25.78
N ASP A 76 20.92 -16.99 -26.88
CA ASP A 76 19.99 -15.88 -27.07
C ASP A 76 18.81 -15.99 -26.10
N LEU A 77 18.39 -17.21 -25.77
CA LEU A 77 17.22 -17.51 -24.96
C LEU A 77 17.58 -17.94 -23.52
N PHE A 78 18.83 -18.32 -23.26
CA PHE A 78 19.28 -18.91 -22.00
C PHE A 78 20.51 -18.20 -21.44
N ASN A 79 20.62 -18.18 -20.11
CA ASN A 79 21.87 -17.87 -19.41
C ASN A 79 22.52 -19.17 -18.95
N GLU A 80 23.85 -19.25 -19.01
CA GLU A 80 24.59 -20.28 -18.27
C GLU A 80 24.46 -20.00 -16.77
N ALA A 81 24.19 -21.05 -15.98
CA ALA A 81 24.05 -20.95 -14.54
C ALA A 81 25.03 -21.90 -13.83
N SER A 82 25.40 -21.55 -12.59
CA SER A 82 26.24 -22.37 -11.71
C SER A 82 25.46 -23.00 -10.55
N ASP A 83 24.22 -22.55 -10.32
CA ASP A 83 23.29 -23.07 -9.32
C ASP A 83 22.04 -23.66 -10.00
N LEU A 84 21.37 -24.60 -9.33
CA LEU A 84 20.13 -25.21 -9.82
C LEU A 84 18.90 -24.48 -9.27
N LYS A 85 17.99 -24.10 -10.17
CA LYS A 85 16.67 -23.54 -9.85
C LYS A 85 15.57 -24.24 -10.64
N ASN A 86 14.36 -24.22 -10.09
CA ASN A 86 13.19 -24.82 -10.72
C ASN A 86 12.95 -24.23 -12.12
N GLY A 87 12.87 -25.11 -13.12
CA GLY A 87 12.72 -24.72 -14.53
C GLY A 87 14.03 -24.57 -15.30
N ASP A 88 15.19 -24.74 -14.66
CA ASP A 88 16.46 -24.83 -15.38
C ASP A 88 16.51 -26.09 -16.24
N ILE A 89 17.05 -25.97 -17.44
CA ILE A 89 17.39 -27.11 -18.30
C ILE A 89 18.79 -27.57 -17.92
N VAL A 90 18.94 -28.83 -17.57
CA VAL A 90 20.20 -29.40 -17.10
C VAL A 90 20.67 -30.46 -18.09
N VAL A 91 21.91 -30.32 -18.55
CA VAL A 91 22.59 -31.29 -19.40
C VAL A 91 23.57 -32.08 -18.54
N SER A 92 23.60 -33.39 -18.73
CA SER A 92 24.38 -34.34 -17.94
C SER A 92 24.96 -35.44 -18.82
N THR A 93 25.90 -36.21 -18.28
CA THR A 93 26.53 -37.33 -19.00
C THR A 93 25.56 -38.48 -19.28
N GLY A 94 24.51 -38.65 -18.47
CA GLY A 94 23.58 -39.78 -18.57
C GLY A 94 24.27 -41.14 -18.43
N SER A 95 23.60 -42.19 -18.93
CA SER A 95 24.16 -43.54 -19.05
C SER A 95 24.92 -43.78 -20.38
N ASP A 96 24.72 -42.93 -21.39
CA ASP A 96 25.43 -42.98 -22.67
C ASP A 96 26.15 -41.65 -22.94
N ALA A 97 27.48 -41.66 -22.78
CA ALA A 97 28.33 -40.49 -22.97
C ALA A 97 28.34 -39.96 -24.41
N ARG A 98 27.90 -40.74 -25.41
CA ARG A 98 27.86 -40.30 -26.82
C ARG A 98 26.76 -39.28 -27.08
N TYR A 99 25.65 -39.37 -26.35
CA TYR A 99 24.47 -38.53 -26.56
C TYR A 99 24.16 -37.62 -25.35
N GLY A 100 24.57 -38.04 -24.15
CA GLY A 100 24.27 -37.35 -22.89
C GLY A 100 22.82 -37.54 -22.45
N HIS A 101 22.44 -36.84 -21.38
CA HIS A 101 21.06 -36.77 -20.90
C HIS A 101 20.66 -35.33 -20.57
N ILE A 102 19.39 -34.98 -20.79
CA ILE A 102 18.86 -33.64 -20.55
C ILE A 102 17.53 -33.70 -19.80
N PHE A 103 17.34 -32.82 -18.83
CA PHE A 103 16.12 -32.78 -18.01
C PHE A 103 15.80 -31.37 -17.54
N ILE A 104 14.62 -31.18 -16.95
CA ILE A 104 14.23 -29.92 -16.33
C ILE A 104 14.29 -30.09 -14.82
N TYR A 105 15.04 -29.24 -14.12
CA TYR A 105 15.18 -29.33 -12.66
C TYR A 105 13.90 -28.89 -11.95
N LYS A 106 13.47 -29.67 -10.95
CA LYS A 106 12.39 -29.30 -10.03
C LYS A 106 12.61 -29.91 -8.65
N ASP A 107 12.65 -29.07 -7.62
CA ASP A 107 12.62 -29.45 -6.20
C ASP A 107 13.60 -30.58 -5.84
N GLY A 108 14.85 -30.46 -6.32
CA GLY A 108 15.89 -31.47 -6.08
C GLY A 108 15.77 -32.75 -6.91
N GLN A 109 14.95 -32.74 -7.96
CA GLN A 109 14.69 -33.89 -8.82
C GLN A 109 14.76 -33.52 -10.31
N ALA A 110 14.89 -34.53 -11.17
CA ALA A 110 14.89 -34.40 -12.62
C ALA A 110 13.49 -34.70 -13.18
N PHE A 111 12.89 -33.71 -13.82
CA PHE A 111 11.70 -33.92 -14.65
C PHE A 111 12.14 -34.25 -16.08
N THR A 112 11.96 -35.52 -16.47
CA THR A 112 12.47 -36.05 -17.74
C THR A 112 11.55 -37.13 -18.31
N GLN A 113 11.76 -37.52 -19.57
CA GLN A 113 11.15 -38.70 -20.19
C GLN A 113 12.24 -39.63 -20.74
N ASN A 114 11.88 -40.88 -20.99
CA ASN A 114 12.80 -41.97 -21.35
C ASN A 114 13.87 -42.27 -20.30
N CYS A 115 13.62 -41.97 -19.03
CA CYS A 115 14.44 -42.48 -17.95
C CYS A 115 13.92 -43.87 -17.57
N CYS A 116 14.82 -44.86 -17.46
CA CYS A 116 14.49 -46.25 -17.12
C CYS A 116 13.43 -46.89 -18.06
N ASN A 117 13.53 -46.67 -19.37
CA ASN A 117 12.59 -47.16 -20.39
C ASN A 117 11.13 -46.69 -20.21
N ASN A 118 10.90 -45.61 -19.45
CA ASN A 118 9.57 -45.03 -19.29
C ASN A 118 9.41 -43.81 -20.20
N PRO A 119 8.52 -43.86 -21.22
CA PRO A 119 8.33 -42.77 -22.16
C PRO A 119 7.54 -41.58 -21.58
N LYS A 120 7.02 -41.68 -20.34
CA LYS A 120 6.24 -40.60 -19.71
C LYS A 120 7.15 -39.58 -19.03
N ALA A 121 6.82 -38.30 -19.19
CA ALA A 121 7.40 -37.21 -18.43
C ALA A 121 7.12 -37.40 -16.93
N SER A 122 8.16 -37.76 -16.19
CA SER A 122 8.08 -38.18 -14.79
C SER A 122 9.24 -37.61 -13.99
N MET A 123 9.11 -37.64 -12.66
CA MET A 123 10.14 -37.18 -11.73
C MET A 123 11.06 -38.33 -11.36
N TYR A 124 12.37 -38.10 -11.45
CA TYR A 124 13.41 -39.05 -11.07
C TYR A 124 14.44 -38.40 -10.15
N PRO A 125 15.12 -39.17 -9.28
CA PRO A 125 16.23 -38.65 -8.48
C PRO A 125 17.35 -38.08 -9.36
N LEU A 126 17.98 -36.99 -8.92
CA LEU A 126 19.15 -36.42 -9.60
C LEU A 126 20.32 -37.40 -9.65
N SER A 127 20.46 -38.25 -8.64
CA SER A 127 21.50 -39.30 -8.59
C SER A 127 21.42 -40.29 -9.74
N TRP A 128 20.31 -40.36 -10.48
CA TRP A 128 20.13 -41.27 -11.62
C TRP A 128 20.49 -40.63 -12.96
N GLN A 129 20.79 -39.33 -13.00
CA GLN A 129 20.95 -38.59 -14.26
C GLN A 129 22.40 -38.53 -14.76
N GLY A 130 23.34 -39.09 -14.01
CA GLY A 130 24.77 -38.95 -14.29
C GLY A 130 25.34 -37.60 -13.85
N THR A 131 26.57 -37.29 -14.27
CA THR A 131 27.27 -36.08 -13.85
C THR A 131 26.73 -34.87 -14.60
N ILE A 132 26.40 -33.78 -13.89
CA ILE A 132 25.94 -32.54 -14.51
C ILE A 132 27.08 -31.92 -15.31
N THR A 133 26.84 -31.70 -16.59
CA THR A 133 27.79 -31.10 -17.54
C THR A 133 27.54 -29.61 -17.69
N GLY A 134 26.28 -29.16 -17.53
CA GLY A 134 25.94 -27.75 -17.63
C GLY A 134 24.49 -27.43 -17.31
N ILE A 135 24.23 -26.16 -16.99
CA ILE A 135 22.91 -25.65 -16.58
C ILE A 135 22.56 -24.45 -17.46
N LEU A 136 21.39 -24.51 -18.09
CA LEU A 136 20.83 -23.47 -18.95
C LEU A 136 19.55 -22.93 -18.30
N ARG A 137 19.60 -21.68 -17.84
CA ARG A 137 18.47 -20.98 -17.21
C ARG A 137 17.68 -20.17 -18.25
N PRO A 138 16.40 -20.49 -18.52
CA PRO A 138 15.62 -19.74 -19.50
C PRO A 138 15.45 -18.28 -19.06
N LYS A 139 15.89 -17.31 -19.88
CA LYS A 139 15.82 -15.88 -19.56
C LYS A 139 14.40 -15.41 -19.24
N VAL A 140 13.38 -16.05 -19.82
CA VAL A 140 11.96 -15.74 -19.55
C VAL A 140 11.48 -16.15 -18.15
N LEU A 141 12.19 -17.05 -17.48
CA LEU A 141 11.89 -17.45 -16.10
C LEU A 141 12.67 -16.64 -15.07
N ILE A 142 13.66 -15.88 -15.52
CA ILE A 142 14.42 -14.99 -14.68
C ILE A 142 13.61 -13.70 -14.53
N SER A 143 12.84 -13.59 -13.44
CA SER A 143 12.26 -12.31 -13.01
C SER A 143 13.37 -11.41 -12.48
N ASN A 144 14.15 -10.78 -13.36
CA ASN A 144 15.21 -9.83 -12.99
C ASN A 144 14.64 -8.43 -12.70
N PHE A 145 13.51 -8.33 -12.00
CA PHE A 145 12.96 -7.03 -11.63
C PHE A 145 12.19 -7.10 -10.31
N ASP A 146 12.44 -6.10 -9.48
CA ASP A 146 11.73 -5.94 -8.22
C ASP A 146 10.40 -5.23 -8.46
N LEU A 147 9.33 -5.80 -7.90
CA LEU A 147 8.05 -5.10 -7.78
C LEU A 147 8.12 -4.18 -6.56
N ILE A 148 8.14 -2.89 -6.82
CA ILE A 148 8.16 -1.84 -5.81
C ILE A 148 6.71 -1.48 -5.51
N PRO A 149 6.23 -1.62 -4.26
CA PRO A 149 4.87 -1.22 -3.89
C PRO A 149 4.61 0.27 -4.17
N GLU A 150 3.55 0.56 -4.91
CA GLU A 150 3.05 1.91 -5.19
C GLU A 150 1.58 1.83 -5.59
N HIS A 151 0.69 2.35 -4.74
CA HIS A 151 -0.76 2.32 -4.99
C HIS A 151 -1.27 3.66 -5.49
N ARG A 152 -1.57 3.75 -6.80
CA ARG A 152 -1.93 4.99 -7.50
C ARG A 152 -2.83 4.71 -8.72
N ILE A 153 -3.34 5.78 -9.34
CA ILE A 153 -4.04 5.74 -10.64
C ILE A 153 -3.09 6.28 -11.71
N ALA A 154 -2.96 5.57 -12.83
CA ALA A 154 -2.31 6.02 -14.04
C ALA A 154 -3.34 6.31 -15.13
N LYS A 155 -3.39 7.53 -15.65
CA LYS A 155 -4.27 7.93 -16.75
C LYS A 155 -3.48 8.13 -18.03
N VAL A 156 -3.80 7.42 -19.10
CA VAL A 156 -3.10 7.57 -20.39
C VAL A 156 -3.32 8.97 -20.95
N LYS A 157 -2.23 9.66 -21.27
CA LYS A 157 -2.23 11.01 -21.85
C LYS A 157 -2.80 11.00 -23.29
N PRO A 158 -3.18 12.17 -23.84
CA PRO A 158 -3.52 12.30 -25.26
C PRO A 158 -2.48 11.69 -26.19
N ASP A 159 -2.96 11.15 -27.32
CA ASP A 159 -2.15 10.60 -28.41
C ASP A 159 -1.23 9.42 -28.05
N HIS A 160 -1.54 8.69 -26.96
CA HIS A 160 -0.83 7.48 -26.58
C HIS A 160 -1.72 6.23 -26.62
N GLU A 161 -1.16 5.15 -27.18
CA GLU A 161 -1.70 3.79 -27.09
C GLU A 161 -0.63 2.87 -26.50
N ILE A 162 -0.92 2.23 -25.38
CA ILE A 162 0.09 1.50 -24.60
C ILE A 162 -0.33 0.04 -24.42
N ASN A 163 0.56 -0.88 -24.82
CA ASN A 163 0.33 -2.32 -24.68
C ASN A 163 0.29 -2.75 -23.20
N ILE A 164 -0.75 -3.50 -22.83
CA ILE A 164 -0.86 -4.20 -21.56
C ILE A 164 -0.44 -5.65 -21.78
N ARG A 165 0.49 -6.13 -20.95
CA ARG A 165 1.09 -7.46 -21.04
C ARG A 165 0.77 -8.28 -19.81
N VAL A 166 0.67 -9.59 -19.98
CA VAL A 166 0.37 -10.54 -18.89
C VAL A 166 1.64 -11.23 -18.39
N ASP A 167 1.67 -11.48 -17.08
CA ASP A 167 2.68 -12.19 -16.27
C ASP A 167 4.08 -11.57 -16.24
N ASN A 168 4.49 -10.81 -17.25
CA ASN A 168 5.82 -10.22 -17.37
C ASN A 168 5.81 -8.92 -18.21
N PRO A 169 6.68 -7.93 -17.92
CA PRO A 169 6.87 -6.71 -18.72
C PRO A 169 7.16 -6.92 -20.22
N VAL A 170 7.73 -8.06 -20.60
CA VAL A 170 7.94 -8.49 -22.00
C VAL A 170 7.05 -9.69 -22.39
N GLY A 171 6.01 -9.95 -21.61
CA GLY A 171 5.04 -11.03 -21.82
C GLY A 171 4.10 -10.77 -23.00
N ARG A 172 3.14 -11.69 -23.18
CA ARG A 172 2.12 -11.62 -24.23
C ARG A 172 1.25 -10.38 -24.05
N ILE A 173 1.02 -9.63 -25.12
CA ILE A 173 0.07 -8.50 -25.12
C ILE A 173 -1.34 -9.08 -25.01
N VAL A 174 -2.13 -8.56 -24.06
CA VAL A 174 -3.52 -8.99 -23.84
C VAL A 174 -4.54 -7.95 -24.27
N ARG A 175 -4.19 -6.66 -24.22
CA ARG A 175 -4.97 -5.54 -24.72
C ARG A 175 -4.12 -4.27 -24.79
N THR A 176 -4.69 -3.18 -25.28
CA THR A 176 -4.05 -1.87 -25.32
C THR A 176 -4.87 -0.85 -24.53
N ALA A 177 -4.21 0.04 -23.80
CA ALA A 177 -4.82 1.19 -23.14
C ALA A 177 -4.72 2.41 -24.05
N LYS A 178 -5.87 3.04 -24.35
CA LYS A 178 -5.98 4.25 -25.18
C LYS A 178 -5.99 5.52 -24.33
N THR A 179 -5.85 6.69 -24.96
CA THR A 179 -6.07 8.01 -24.34
C THR A 179 -7.23 8.02 -23.35
N GLY A 180 -6.97 8.53 -22.14
CA GLY A 180 -7.96 8.67 -21.09
C GLY A 180 -8.23 7.40 -20.28
N THR A 181 -7.68 6.24 -20.67
CA THR A 181 -7.79 5.01 -19.87
C THR A 181 -7.15 5.22 -18.51
N GLU A 182 -7.89 4.92 -17.45
CA GLU A 182 -7.40 4.96 -16.06
C GLU A 182 -7.13 3.53 -15.56
N ILE A 183 -5.94 3.31 -15.00
CA ILE A 183 -5.53 2.05 -14.40
C ILE A 183 -5.13 2.29 -12.95
N GLU A 184 -5.83 1.64 -12.04
CA GLU A 184 -5.38 1.49 -10.65
C GLU A 184 -4.31 0.41 -10.58
N TYR A 185 -3.14 0.77 -10.06
CA TYR A 185 -2.01 -0.14 -9.94
C TYR A 185 -1.47 -0.16 -8.52
N THR A 186 -0.86 -1.28 -8.15
CA THR A 186 -0.41 -1.56 -6.79
C THR A 186 1.11 -1.67 -6.67
N GLU A 187 1.79 -1.91 -7.79
CA GLU A 187 3.24 -2.00 -7.85
C GLU A 187 3.79 -1.32 -9.11
N LYS A 188 5.07 -1.00 -9.08
CA LYS A 188 5.85 -0.56 -10.24
C LYS A 188 7.15 -1.35 -10.35
N CYS A 189 7.75 -1.36 -11.52
CA CYS A 189 9.13 -1.83 -11.69
C CYS A 189 9.87 -1.01 -12.73
N VAL A 190 11.20 -1.05 -12.67
CA VAL A 190 12.09 -0.44 -13.66
C VAL A 190 12.92 -1.57 -14.24
N CYS A 191 12.71 -1.88 -15.52
CA CYS A 191 13.34 -3.02 -16.18
C CYS A 191 13.11 -2.96 -17.68
N TYR A 192 13.88 -3.73 -18.46
CA TYR A 192 13.68 -3.90 -19.90
C TYR A 192 13.56 -2.58 -20.67
N GLY A 193 14.26 -1.53 -20.20
CA GLY A 193 14.29 -0.22 -20.88
C GLY A 193 13.10 0.69 -20.58
N HIS A 194 12.16 0.30 -19.72
CA HIS A 194 11.01 1.14 -19.36
C HIS A 194 10.75 1.13 -17.86
N ARG A 195 9.90 2.06 -17.42
CA ARG A 195 9.19 1.94 -16.15
C ARG A 195 7.83 1.33 -16.42
N TYR A 196 7.44 0.37 -15.61
CA TYR A 196 6.16 -0.31 -15.70
C TYR A 196 5.35 -0.06 -14.43
N ILE A 197 4.03 0.01 -14.61
CA ILE A 197 3.07 -0.23 -13.53
C ILE A 197 2.57 -1.67 -13.61
N SER A 198 2.21 -2.25 -12.47
CA SER A 198 1.70 -3.61 -12.36
C SER A 198 0.52 -3.69 -11.39
N TRP A 199 -0.43 -4.56 -11.73
CA TRP A 199 -1.63 -4.84 -10.95
C TRP A 199 -2.08 -6.28 -11.17
N ILE A 200 -2.99 -6.76 -10.33
CA ILE A 200 -3.68 -8.04 -10.52
C ILE A 200 -5.09 -7.78 -11.04
N GLU A 201 -5.46 -8.45 -12.13
CA GLU A 201 -6.81 -8.45 -12.68
C GLU A 201 -7.21 -9.90 -12.98
N ASN A 202 -8.35 -10.35 -12.45
CA ASN A 202 -8.85 -11.72 -12.64
C ASN A 202 -7.80 -12.81 -12.32
N GLY A 203 -7.02 -12.60 -11.25
CA GLY A 203 -5.97 -13.54 -10.80
C GLY A 203 -4.70 -13.55 -11.65
N LYS A 204 -4.59 -12.70 -12.67
CA LYS A 204 -3.40 -12.58 -13.53
C LYS A 204 -2.69 -11.27 -13.26
N ARG A 205 -1.36 -11.29 -13.29
CA ARG A 205 -0.55 -10.08 -13.15
C ARG A 205 -0.41 -9.40 -14.50
N LEU A 206 -0.68 -8.10 -14.54
CA LEU A 206 -0.57 -7.28 -15.73
C LEU A 206 0.54 -6.24 -15.58
N PHE A 207 1.07 -5.80 -16.71
CA PHE A 207 2.14 -4.81 -16.81
C PHE A 207 1.83 -3.81 -17.94
N MET A 208 2.08 -2.53 -17.69
CA MET A 208 1.98 -1.47 -18.70
C MET A 208 3.16 -0.52 -18.56
N ALA A 209 3.88 -0.27 -19.66
CA ALA A 209 4.98 0.69 -19.68
C ALA A 209 4.44 2.12 -19.57
N VAL A 210 5.02 2.95 -18.71
CA VAL A 210 4.57 4.33 -18.47
C VAL A 210 5.56 5.39 -18.95
N THR A 211 6.75 4.98 -19.37
CA THR A 211 7.80 5.85 -19.89
C THR A 211 8.50 5.21 -21.10
N PRO A 212 9.05 6.00 -22.04
CA PRO A 212 9.80 5.49 -23.19
C PRO A 212 11.16 4.92 -22.77
N THR A 213 11.70 5.36 -21.64
CA THR A 213 12.97 4.90 -21.08
C THR A 213 12.86 4.68 -19.56
N GLU A 214 13.88 4.12 -18.92
CA GLU A 214 13.93 4.02 -17.45
C GLU A 214 14.05 5.38 -16.73
N LYS A 215 14.34 6.46 -17.48
CA LYS A 215 14.44 7.84 -16.98
C LYS A 215 13.05 8.47 -16.84
N GLN A 216 12.86 9.26 -15.77
CA GLN A 216 11.56 9.79 -15.33
C GLN A 216 11.02 11.02 -16.08
N LYS A 217 11.71 11.50 -17.12
CA LYS A 217 11.38 12.81 -17.72
C LYS A 217 10.09 12.78 -18.55
N ASP A 218 9.80 11.67 -19.24
CA ASP A 218 8.73 11.61 -20.23
C ASP A 218 7.71 10.52 -19.89
N HIS A 219 6.66 10.84 -19.13
CA HIS A 219 5.60 9.88 -18.84
C HIS A 219 4.50 9.93 -19.92
N TRP A 220 4.09 8.75 -20.41
CA TRP A 220 2.92 8.56 -21.28
C TRP A 220 1.59 8.57 -20.51
N VAL A 221 1.66 8.71 -19.19
CA VAL A 221 0.50 8.73 -18.28
C VAL A 221 0.61 9.87 -17.28
N ASP A 222 -0.52 10.35 -16.79
CA ASP A 222 -0.64 11.17 -15.58
C ASP A 222 -0.84 10.27 -14.36
N ILE A 223 0.03 10.41 -13.35
CA ILE A 223 -0.01 9.62 -12.13
C ILE A 223 -0.69 10.43 -11.02
N SER A 224 -1.76 9.90 -10.43
CA SER A 224 -2.50 10.53 -9.34
C SER A 224 -2.71 9.57 -8.16
N SER A 225 -3.01 10.12 -6.99
CA SER A 225 -3.38 9.33 -5.81
C SER A 225 -4.72 8.63 -5.98
N VAL A 226 -4.85 7.40 -5.47
CA VAL A 226 -6.16 6.76 -5.33
C VAL A 226 -7.04 7.57 -4.38
N LYS A 227 -8.20 8.03 -4.85
CA LYS A 227 -9.23 8.62 -3.99
C LYS A 227 -9.79 7.52 -3.10
N SER A 228 -9.47 7.54 -1.80
CA SER A 228 -10.10 6.62 -0.85
C SER A 228 -11.46 7.16 -0.47
N LYS A 229 -12.49 6.39 -0.78
CA LYS A 229 -13.86 6.62 -0.33
C LYS A 229 -14.05 5.83 0.96
N PHE A 230 -14.19 6.53 2.06
CA PHE A 230 -14.69 5.91 3.29
C PHE A 230 -16.21 5.93 3.25
N LYS A 231 -16.88 4.86 3.67
CA LYS A 231 -18.34 4.80 3.73
C LYS A 231 -18.79 5.21 5.11
N GLY A 232 -19.81 6.06 5.22
CA GLY A 232 -20.33 6.49 6.51
C GLY A 232 -21.82 6.75 6.45
N VAL A 233 -22.36 7.09 7.61
CA VAL A 233 -23.77 7.49 7.78
C VAL A 233 -23.84 8.90 8.33
N ASP A 234 -24.92 9.60 8.02
CA ASP A 234 -25.35 10.74 8.83
C ASP A 234 -26.64 10.38 9.58
N ILE A 235 -26.68 10.65 10.89
CA ILE A 235 -27.81 10.26 11.75
C ILE A 235 -28.16 11.36 12.75
N SER A 236 -29.39 11.29 13.22
CA SER A 236 -29.99 12.25 14.17
C SER A 236 -30.97 11.53 15.10
N ASN A 237 -31.79 12.29 15.84
CA ASN A 237 -32.89 11.71 16.62
C ASN A 237 -33.89 10.87 15.80
N TYR A 238 -33.91 10.95 14.46
CA TYR A 238 -34.73 10.07 13.63
C TYR A 238 -34.22 8.61 13.59
N GLN A 239 -33.01 8.35 14.09
CA GLN A 239 -32.46 7.00 14.27
C GLN A 239 -32.19 6.73 15.76
N PRO A 240 -33.23 6.70 16.61
CA PRO A 240 -33.04 6.65 18.05
C PRO A 240 -32.54 5.29 18.56
N ASN A 241 -32.51 4.25 17.74
CA ASN A 241 -32.07 2.91 18.14
C ASN A 241 -30.88 2.41 17.29
N PHE A 242 -30.07 3.33 16.76
CA PHE A 242 -28.93 3.00 15.92
C PHE A 242 -27.87 2.20 16.69
N ASP A 243 -27.56 0.98 16.24
CA ASP A 243 -26.56 0.10 16.86
C ASP A 243 -25.20 0.25 16.18
N PHE A 244 -24.32 1.06 16.77
CA PHE A 244 -22.96 1.28 16.26
C PHE A 244 -22.08 0.02 16.27
N VAL A 245 -22.31 -0.92 17.17
CA VAL A 245 -21.51 -2.17 17.26
C VAL A 245 -21.80 -3.04 16.04
N LYS A 246 -23.08 -3.15 15.65
CA LYS A 246 -23.47 -3.83 14.42
C LYS A 246 -23.06 -3.05 13.18
N ALA A 247 -23.29 -1.74 13.16
CA ALA A 247 -23.04 -0.90 11.99
C ALA A 247 -21.55 -0.79 11.63
N LYS A 248 -20.62 -0.89 12.60
CA LYS A 248 -19.17 -0.73 12.37
C LYS A 248 -18.59 -1.63 11.27
N LYS A 249 -19.20 -2.78 10.99
CA LYS A 249 -18.78 -3.66 9.89
C LYS A 249 -19.11 -3.08 8.51
N ASP A 250 -20.11 -2.21 8.47
CA ASP A 250 -20.63 -1.60 7.25
C ASP A 250 -20.14 -0.16 7.06
N ILE A 251 -19.69 0.54 8.11
CA ILE A 251 -19.33 1.96 8.08
C ILE A 251 -17.94 2.22 8.68
N ASP A 252 -17.24 3.18 8.10
CA ASP A 252 -15.96 3.71 8.57
C ASP A 252 -16.14 4.91 9.52
N PHE A 253 -17.17 5.73 9.30
CA PHE A 253 -17.41 6.96 10.07
C PHE A 253 -18.90 7.29 10.23
N ALA A 254 -19.17 8.23 11.14
CA ALA A 254 -20.47 8.87 11.32
C ALA A 254 -20.38 10.40 11.27
N ILE A 255 -21.46 11.02 10.79
CA ILE A 255 -21.77 12.45 10.90
C ILE A 255 -23.01 12.56 11.79
N LEU A 256 -22.94 13.29 12.90
CA LEU A 256 -24.01 13.31 13.89
C LEU A 256 -24.69 14.68 13.95
N ARG A 257 -26.02 14.73 13.92
CA ARG A 257 -26.73 16.00 14.13
C ARG A 257 -26.50 16.47 15.55
N CYS A 258 -25.88 17.63 15.74
CA CYS A 258 -25.72 18.22 17.05
C CYS A 258 -26.97 18.97 17.51
N GLY A 259 -27.77 19.47 16.57
CA GLY A 259 -28.99 20.18 16.89
C GLY A 259 -29.62 20.89 15.69
N PHE A 260 -30.61 21.70 16.01
CA PHE A 260 -31.24 22.64 15.10
C PHE A 260 -31.44 23.98 15.81
N ALA A 261 -31.17 25.09 15.13
CA ALA A 261 -31.00 26.38 15.79
C ALA A 261 -30.09 26.28 17.02
N THR A 262 -30.57 26.65 18.21
CA THR A 262 -29.85 26.48 19.48
C THR A 262 -30.42 25.36 20.36
N THR A 263 -31.09 24.37 19.75
CA THR A 263 -31.67 23.20 20.43
C THR A 263 -30.84 21.96 20.15
N GLU A 264 -30.37 21.28 21.20
CA GLU A 264 -29.58 20.04 21.08
C GLU A 264 -30.45 18.90 20.53
N ASP A 265 -29.91 18.13 19.58
CA ASP A 265 -30.60 16.93 19.11
C ASP A 265 -30.67 15.90 20.25
N LEU A 266 -31.88 15.39 20.51
CA LEU A 266 -32.17 14.50 21.64
C LEU A 266 -31.29 13.24 21.68
N SER A 267 -30.79 12.77 20.53
CA SER A 267 -29.94 11.60 20.45
C SER A 267 -28.43 11.91 20.41
N PHE A 268 -28.04 13.18 20.27
CA PHE A 268 -26.65 13.59 20.01
C PHE A 268 -25.66 13.01 21.01
N MET A 269 -25.81 13.30 22.30
CA MET A 269 -24.86 12.86 23.33
C MET A 269 -24.82 11.33 23.50
N ARG A 270 -25.96 10.66 23.28
CA ARG A 270 -26.01 9.20 23.27
C ARG A 270 -25.24 8.63 22.09
N HIS A 271 -25.49 9.12 20.88
CA HIS A 271 -24.78 8.69 19.67
C HIS A 271 -23.27 8.93 19.79
N ILE A 272 -22.85 10.08 20.34
CA ILE A 272 -21.43 10.34 20.63
C ILE A 272 -20.84 9.23 21.52
N LYS A 273 -21.51 8.91 22.63
CA LYS A 273 -21.06 7.90 23.59
C LYS A 273 -20.99 6.50 22.95
N GLU A 274 -22.02 6.14 22.20
CA GLU A 274 -22.13 4.81 21.58
C GLU A 274 -21.17 4.62 20.42
N ALA A 275 -20.97 5.62 19.55
CA ALA A 275 -19.97 5.55 18.48
C ALA A 275 -18.55 5.47 19.05
N LYS A 276 -18.21 6.29 20.06
CA LYS A 276 -16.93 6.21 20.77
C LYS A 276 -16.71 4.83 21.38
N LYS A 277 -17.71 4.26 22.04
CA LYS A 277 -17.65 2.91 22.62
C LYS A 277 -17.45 1.82 21.57
N ALA A 278 -18.09 1.94 20.41
CA ALA A 278 -17.93 1.01 19.30
C ALA A 278 -16.58 1.20 18.55
N GLY A 279 -15.92 2.34 18.73
CA GLY A 279 -14.74 2.72 17.96
C GLY A 279 -15.07 3.05 16.51
N VAL A 280 -16.21 3.69 16.27
CA VAL A 280 -16.58 4.31 14.99
C VAL A 280 -16.09 5.75 14.98
N ASP A 281 -15.45 6.17 13.88
CA ASP A 281 -14.88 7.51 13.75
C ASP A 281 -15.98 8.58 13.63
N ILE A 282 -15.98 9.56 14.54
CA ILE A 282 -16.93 10.68 14.51
C ILE A 282 -16.24 11.83 13.76
N ARG A 283 -16.30 11.76 12.43
CA ARG A 283 -15.58 12.72 11.57
C ARG A 283 -16.21 14.11 11.57
N ALA A 284 -17.52 14.18 11.73
CA ALA A 284 -18.24 15.43 11.69
C ALA A 284 -19.47 15.45 12.57
N ILE A 285 -19.92 16.66 12.85
CA ILE A 285 -21.27 16.95 13.34
C ILE A 285 -21.91 17.98 12.41
N TYR A 286 -23.23 18.10 12.42
CA TYR A 286 -23.93 19.12 11.65
C TYR A 286 -25.03 19.80 12.46
N LEU A 287 -25.31 21.05 12.10
CA LEU A 287 -26.39 21.85 12.69
C LEU A 287 -27.36 22.27 11.59
N PHE A 288 -28.63 21.94 11.78
CA PHE A 288 -29.71 22.40 10.89
C PHE A 288 -30.14 23.82 11.28
N THR A 289 -29.99 24.79 10.40
CA THR A 289 -30.27 26.20 10.72
C THR A 289 -31.73 26.59 10.56
N TYR A 290 -32.19 27.45 11.47
CA TYR A 290 -33.41 28.23 11.29
C TYR A 290 -33.15 29.74 11.42
N ALA A 291 -31.88 30.16 11.35
CA ALA A 291 -31.49 31.55 11.52
C ALA A 291 -32.17 32.49 10.52
N LEU A 292 -32.68 33.59 11.05
CA LEU A 292 -33.40 34.62 10.31
C LEU A 292 -32.52 35.83 10.00
N ASN A 293 -31.41 35.97 10.73
CA ASN A 293 -30.47 37.09 10.64
C ASN A 293 -29.06 36.68 11.09
N MET A 294 -28.10 37.58 10.92
CA MET A 294 -26.69 37.31 11.20
C MET A 294 -26.40 37.01 12.68
N ASN A 295 -27.13 37.62 13.63
CA ASN A 295 -26.90 37.38 15.05
C ASN A 295 -27.28 35.94 15.42
N GLU A 296 -28.38 35.44 14.86
CA GLU A 296 -28.80 34.05 15.06
C GLU A 296 -27.81 33.06 14.44
N VAL A 297 -27.27 33.34 13.24
CA VAL A 297 -26.22 32.49 12.63
C VAL A 297 -24.99 32.38 13.54
N LEU A 298 -24.57 33.47 14.16
CA LEU A 298 -23.42 33.47 15.06
C LEU A 298 -23.74 32.70 16.36
N ALA A 299 -24.96 32.86 16.90
CA ALA A 299 -25.42 32.11 18.07
C ALA A 299 -25.52 30.60 17.79
N GLU A 300 -26.01 30.23 16.61
CA GLU A 300 -26.06 28.85 16.14
C GLU A 300 -24.66 28.24 15.95
N ALA A 301 -23.73 29.01 15.38
CA ALA A 301 -22.33 28.58 15.25
C ALA A 301 -21.67 28.35 16.62
N ASP A 302 -21.88 29.27 17.57
CA ASP A 302 -21.39 29.14 18.94
C ASP A 302 -22.00 27.92 19.63
N PHE A 303 -23.31 27.70 19.44
CA PHE A 303 -24.00 26.52 19.94
C PHE A 303 -23.42 25.21 19.39
N ALA A 304 -23.19 25.11 18.07
CA ALA A 304 -22.59 23.91 17.46
C ALA A 304 -21.15 23.65 17.99
N VAL A 305 -20.38 24.72 18.21
CA VAL A 305 -19.06 24.65 18.85
C VAL A 305 -19.14 24.16 20.29
N GLU A 306 -20.11 24.64 21.08
CA GLU A 306 -20.34 24.17 22.45
C GLU A 306 -20.77 22.70 22.49
N CYS A 307 -21.61 22.25 21.56
CA CYS A 307 -21.93 20.84 21.38
C CYS A 307 -20.67 19.99 21.14
N ALA A 308 -19.78 20.43 20.25
CA ALA A 308 -18.52 19.73 19.97
C ALA A 308 -17.59 19.68 21.21
N LYS A 309 -17.50 20.78 21.97
CA LYS A 309 -16.71 20.85 23.22
C LYS A 309 -17.29 19.93 24.30
N LYS A 310 -18.60 20.02 24.56
CA LYS A 310 -19.34 19.18 25.53
C LYS A 310 -19.20 17.69 25.20
N ALA A 311 -19.21 17.34 23.92
CA ALA A 311 -19.01 15.98 23.45
C ALA A 311 -17.55 15.50 23.53
N GLY A 312 -16.59 16.38 23.83
CA GLY A 312 -15.16 16.09 23.85
C GLY A 312 -14.65 15.65 22.48
N LEU A 313 -15.06 16.34 21.42
CA LEU A 313 -14.61 16.09 20.05
C LEU A 313 -13.33 16.88 19.74
N PRO A 314 -12.34 16.28 19.04
CA PRO A 314 -11.08 16.93 18.72
C PRO A 314 -11.27 18.08 17.72
N LYS A 315 -10.32 19.01 17.68
CA LYS A 315 -10.31 20.14 16.72
C LYS A 315 -10.27 19.71 15.25
N SER A 316 -9.90 18.47 14.97
CA SER A 316 -9.96 17.87 13.64
C SER A 316 -11.38 17.55 13.17
N THR A 317 -12.38 17.52 14.06
CA THR A 317 -13.79 17.31 13.72
C THR A 317 -14.31 18.44 12.85
N VAL A 318 -15.07 18.10 11.81
CA VAL A 318 -15.74 19.06 10.92
C VAL A 318 -17.12 19.40 11.48
N ILE A 319 -17.48 20.68 11.51
CA ILE A 319 -18.83 21.12 11.80
C ILE A 319 -19.47 21.62 10.51
N PHE A 320 -20.53 20.96 10.05
CA PHE A 320 -21.26 21.32 8.84
C PHE A 320 -22.43 22.26 9.15
N PHE A 321 -22.54 23.33 8.37
CA PHE A 321 -23.75 24.15 8.30
C PHE A 321 -24.74 23.49 7.34
N ASP A 322 -25.94 23.18 7.83
CA ASP A 322 -27.00 22.56 7.05
C ASP A 322 -28.18 23.54 6.93
N MET A 323 -28.35 24.09 5.72
CA MET A 323 -29.41 25.04 5.39
C MET A 323 -30.14 24.58 4.14
N GLU A 324 -31.45 24.40 4.26
CA GLU A 324 -32.26 23.76 3.24
C GLU A 324 -33.60 24.48 3.01
N GLY A 325 -34.45 23.89 2.15
CA GLY A 325 -35.80 24.38 1.83
C GLY A 325 -36.61 24.74 3.08
N ALA A 326 -36.57 23.87 4.09
CA ALA A 326 -37.31 24.10 5.34
C ALA A 326 -36.83 25.34 6.12
N SER A 327 -35.56 25.73 6.02
CA SER A 327 -35.04 26.98 6.60
C SER A 327 -35.67 28.20 5.90
N ILE A 328 -35.81 28.17 4.57
CA ILE A 328 -36.45 29.25 3.79
C ILE A 328 -37.95 29.31 4.06
N GLU A 329 -38.61 28.17 4.12
CA GLU A 329 -40.04 28.09 4.45
C GLU A 329 -40.33 28.62 5.86
N TYR A 330 -39.47 28.28 6.82
CA TYR A 330 -39.55 28.82 8.17
C TYR A 330 -39.39 30.33 8.18
N ALA A 331 -38.34 30.88 7.55
CA ALA A 331 -38.15 32.32 7.47
C ALA A 331 -39.36 33.03 6.84
N LYS A 332 -39.91 32.46 5.77
CA LYS A 332 -41.11 33.00 5.12
C LYS A 332 -42.33 33.01 6.06
N LYS A 333 -42.53 31.97 6.87
CA LYS A 333 -43.58 31.93 7.90
C LYS A 333 -43.38 33.01 8.99
N GLN A 334 -42.14 33.41 9.23
CA GLN A 334 -41.78 34.55 10.11
C GLN A 334 -41.83 35.91 9.39
N GLY A 335 -42.33 35.96 8.14
CA GLY A 335 -42.40 37.19 7.35
C GLY A 335 -41.07 37.65 6.75
N ILE A 336 -40.04 36.80 6.75
CA ILE A 336 -38.69 37.12 6.27
C ILE A 336 -38.42 36.36 4.96
N ASN A 337 -37.99 37.10 3.94
CA ASN A 337 -37.64 36.52 2.64
C ASN A 337 -36.12 36.46 2.46
N LEU A 338 -35.51 35.32 2.81
CA LEU A 338 -34.07 35.12 2.66
C LEU A 338 -33.69 34.90 1.19
N THR A 339 -32.78 35.74 0.70
CA THR A 339 -32.27 35.67 -0.67
C THR A 339 -31.11 34.67 -0.80
N SER A 340 -30.70 34.34 -2.02
CA SER A 340 -29.48 33.56 -2.26
C SER A 340 -28.23 34.24 -1.68
N SER A 341 -28.20 35.59 -1.65
CA SER A 341 -27.11 36.33 -1.02
C SER A 341 -27.09 36.13 0.50
N ASP A 342 -28.26 36.09 1.14
CA ASP A 342 -28.35 35.88 2.59
C ASP A 342 -27.90 34.47 2.97
N VAL A 343 -28.33 33.44 2.21
CA VAL A 343 -27.85 32.05 2.39
C VAL A 343 -26.33 31.98 2.34
N GLN A 344 -25.70 32.61 1.35
CA GLN A 344 -24.24 32.62 1.20
C GLN A 344 -23.54 33.37 2.34
N LYS A 345 -24.09 34.51 2.77
CA LYS A 345 -23.55 35.29 3.90
C LYS A 345 -23.67 34.52 5.21
N PHE A 346 -24.80 33.87 5.47
CA PHE A 346 -25.04 33.06 6.66
C PHE A 346 -24.07 31.88 6.69
N THR A 347 -23.95 31.14 5.58
CA THR A 347 -22.99 30.03 5.45
C THR A 347 -21.56 30.48 5.72
N ARG A 348 -21.15 31.61 5.12
CA ARG A 348 -19.80 32.17 5.34
C ARG A 348 -19.57 32.53 6.80
N ALA A 349 -20.51 33.22 7.43
CA ALA A 349 -20.40 33.67 8.81
C ALA A 349 -20.36 32.49 9.80
N PHE A 350 -21.20 31.48 9.61
CA PHE A 350 -21.17 30.26 10.41
C PHE A 350 -19.80 29.57 10.32
N MET A 351 -19.32 29.33 9.09
CA MET A 351 -18.06 28.64 8.86
C MET A 351 -16.86 29.41 9.43
N ASP A 352 -16.80 30.72 9.22
CA ASP A 352 -15.72 31.55 9.74
C ASP A 352 -15.75 31.60 11.28
N ARG A 353 -16.95 31.59 11.89
CA ARG A 353 -17.11 31.54 13.35
C ARG A 353 -16.65 30.20 13.93
N VAL A 354 -17.08 29.07 13.36
CA VAL A 354 -16.59 27.73 13.74
C VAL A 354 -15.07 27.64 13.66
N LYS A 355 -14.49 28.13 12.55
CA LYS A 355 -13.06 28.12 12.31
C LYS A 355 -12.29 28.96 13.33
N SER A 356 -12.84 30.09 13.78
CA SER A 356 -12.25 30.93 14.83
C SER A 356 -12.10 30.19 16.17
N HIS A 357 -12.92 29.16 16.42
CA HIS A 357 -12.80 28.27 17.57
C HIS A 357 -11.89 27.05 17.33
N GLY A 358 -11.18 27.01 16.19
CA GLY A 358 -10.17 26.01 15.85
C GLY A 358 -10.72 24.70 15.29
N TYR A 359 -12.02 24.58 15.04
CA TYR A 359 -12.59 23.41 14.38
C TYR A 359 -12.50 23.51 12.86
N LYS A 360 -12.56 22.37 12.17
CA LYS A 360 -12.79 22.35 10.73
C LYS A 360 -14.25 22.65 10.44
N THR A 361 -14.53 23.16 9.24
CA THR A 361 -15.88 23.59 8.87
C THR A 361 -16.22 23.23 7.43
N GLY A 362 -17.51 23.14 7.16
CA GLY A 362 -18.03 22.98 5.81
C GLY A 362 -19.50 23.34 5.75
N TYR A 363 -20.10 23.12 4.58
CA TYR A 363 -21.54 23.28 4.37
C TYR A 363 -22.11 22.09 3.62
N TYR A 364 -23.37 21.79 3.91
CA TYR A 364 -24.16 20.79 3.23
C TYR A 364 -25.14 21.45 2.25
N THR A 365 -25.32 20.84 1.07
CA THR A 365 -26.38 21.22 0.13
C THR A 365 -26.61 20.15 -0.93
N ASN A 366 -27.78 20.18 -1.57
CA ASN A 366 -28.11 19.39 -2.76
C ASN A 366 -27.77 20.14 -4.07
N LEU A 367 -28.02 19.49 -5.22
CA LEU A 367 -27.73 20.03 -6.57
C LEU A 367 -28.54 21.29 -6.92
N ASP A 368 -29.82 21.32 -6.55
CA ASP A 368 -30.69 22.46 -6.83
C ASP A 368 -30.18 23.70 -6.11
N TRP A 369 -29.95 23.58 -4.81
CA TRP A 369 -29.42 24.65 -3.98
C TRP A 369 -28.00 25.05 -4.36
N SER A 370 -27.16 24.09 -4.77
CA SER A 370 -25.82 24.40 -5.29
C SER A 370 -25.89 25.35 -6.49
N LYS A 371 -26.88 25.17 -7.37
CA LYS A 371 -27.10 26.01 -8.56
C LYS A 371 -27.82 27.31 -8.25
N ASN A 372 -28.83 27.28 -7.37
CA ASN A 372 -29.78 28.39 -7.22
C ASN A 372 -29.48 29.28 -6.00
N LYS A 373 -28.87 28.72 -4.95
CA LYS A 373 -28.56 29.44 -3.70
C LYS A 373 -27.06 29.71 -3.55
N TYR A 374 -26.21 28.77 -3.96
CA TYR A 374 -24.75 28.87 -3.87
C TYR A 374 -24.06 29.24 -5.19
N ASN A 375 -24.79 29.80 -6.16
CA ASN A 375 -24.16 30.29 -7.39
C ASN A 375 -23.07 31.35 -7.07
N GLY A 376 -21.86 31.13 -7.56
CA GLY A 376 -20.71 31.98 -7.29
C GLY A 376 -20.08 31.83 -5.90
N PHE A 377 -20.65 31.01 -5.01
CA PHE A 377 -20.05 30.72 -3.71
C PHE A 377 -18.79 29.88 -3.88
N LYS A 378 -17.67 30.34 -3.30
CA LYS A 378 -16.39 29.63 -3.34
C LYS A 378 -15.96 29.27 -1.92
N LYS A 379 -15.82 27.96 -1.66
CA LYS A 379 -15.21 27.48 -0.41
C LYS A 379 -13.70 27.74 -0.42
N LYS A 380 -13.12 27.98 0.76
CA LYS A 380 -11.66 28.04 0.95
C LYS A 380 -11.08 26.62 0.85
N SER A 381 -9.77 26.51 0.60
CA SER A 381 -9.11 25.20 0.38
C SER A 381 -9.19 24.25 1.58
N ASP A 382 -9.37 24.79 2.79
CA ASP A 382 -9.48 24.06 4.05
C ASP A 382 -10.94 23.89 4.54
N GLU A 383 -11.91 24.31 3.74
CA GLU A 383 -13.36 24.13 3.98
C GLU A 383 -13.89 22.96 3.18
N LEU A 384 -14.87 22.24 3.73
CA LEU A 384 -15.43 21.05 3.08
C LEU A 384 -16.80 21.32 2.46
N PHE A 385 -17.03 20.69 1.30
CA PHE A 385 -18.34 20.63 0.67
C PHE A 385 -18.94 19.22 0.80
N TRP A 386 -20.04 19.13 1.56
CA TRP A 386 -20.86 17.94 1.68
C TRP A 386 -22.05 18.03 0.73
N PHE A 387 -22.03 17.18 -0.31
CA PHE A 387 -22.93 17.26 -1.45
C PHE A 387 -23.96 16.13 -1.44
N ALA A 388 -25.24 16.46 -1.39
CA ALA A 388 -26.32 15.48 -1.56
C ALA A 388 -26.65 15.28 -3.04
N ARG A 389 -26.37 14.07 -3.54
CA ARG A 389 -26.67 13.68 -4.92
C ARG A 389 -26.87 12.18 -5.05
N TYR A 390 -28.14 11.79 -5.20
CA TYR A 390 -28.55 10.39 -5.39
C TYR A 390 -28.43 9.95 -6.85
N ASN A 391 -27.22 10.11 -7.41
CA ASN A 391 -26.88 9.75 -8.78
C ASN A 391 -25.48 9.09 -8.78
N ALA A 392 -25.31 8.05 -9.59
CA ALA A 392 -24.03 7.35 -9.73
C ALA A 392 -22.89 8.27 -10.21
N ASN A 393 -23.21 9.31 -10.98
CA ASN A 393 -22.26 10.26 -11.55
C ASN A 393 -22.54 11.69 -11.06
N PRO A 394 -22.09 12.06 -9.86
CA PRO A 394 -22.24 13.41 -9.33
C PRO A 394 -21.45 14.44 -10.16
N GLU A 395 -22.11 15.56 -10.47
CA GLU A 395 -21.64 16.56 -11.45
C GLU A 395 -20.66 17.58 -10.86
N LEU A 396 -20.67 17.75 -9.54
CA LEU A 396 -19.83 18.71 -8.84
C LEU A 396 -18.64 18.00 -8.19
N THR A 397 -17.56 18.75 -7.96
CA THR A 397 -16.47 18.28 -7.08
C THR A 397 -16.90 18.46 -5.63
N TYR A 398 -16.79 17.41 -4.83
CA TYR A 398 -17.21 17.36 -3.42
C TYR A 398 -16.11 16.73 -2.56
N ASP A 399 -16.16 17.00 -1.26
CA ASP A 399 -15.31 16.36 -0.25
C ASP A 399 -16.05 15.20 0.42
N VAL A 400 -17.36 15.36 0.62
CA VAL A 400 -18.27 14.32 1.14
C VAL A 400 -19.47 14.23 0.19
N LEU A 401 -19.86 13.02 -0.19
CA LEU A 401 -21.04 12.77 -1.05
C LEU A 401 -22.08 11.99 -0.26
N GLN A 402 -23.23 12.58 0.01
CA GLN A 402 -24.41 11.83 0.42
C GLN A 402 -25.05 11.24 -0.85
N TYR A 403 -24.89 9.93 -1.04
CA TYR A 403 -25.20 9.25 -2.30
C TYR A 403 -26.55 8.53 -2.28
N THR A 404 -27.17 8.37 -1.11
CA THR A 404 -28.54 7.86 -0.97
C THR A 404 -29.12 8.25 0.39
N SER A 405 -30.45 8.35 0.46
CA SER A 405 -31.26 8.45 1.68
C SER A 405 -32.01 7.16 2.02
N SER A 406 -31.84 6.12 1.19
CA SER A 406 -32.49 4.81 1.33
C SER A 406 -31.49 3.68 1.55
N GLY A 407 -30.32 4.01 2.10
CA GLY A 407 -29.30 3.02 2.43
C GLY A 407 -29.70 2.10 3.57
N SER A 408 -28.95 1.02 3.76
CA SER A 408 -29.14 0.06 4.84
C SER A 408 -27.80 -0.39 5.39
N VAL A 409 -27.73 -0.53 6.72
CA VAL A 409 -26.61 -1.11 7.48
C VAL A 409 -27.19 -2.01 8.56
N ASN A 410 -26.45 -3.02 9.01
CA ASN A 410 -26.93 -4.01 9.98
C ASN A 410 -27.28 -3.40 11.37
N GLY A 411 -26.90 -2.15 11.61
CA GLY A 411 -27.22 -1.41 12.84
C GLY A 411 -28.51 -0.58 12.80
N ASN A 412 -29.26 -0.56 11.70
CA ASN A 412 -30.52 0.18 11.60
C ASN A 412 -31.53 -0.55 10.69
N PRO A 413 -32.76 -0.81 11.15
CA PRO A 413 -33.78 -1.49 10.34
C PRO A 413 -34.40 -0.60 9.25
N GLY A 414 -34.31 0.73 9.39
CA GLY A 414 -34.91 1.70 8.47
C GLY A 414 -33.93 2.25 7.42
N PRO A 415 -34.44 3.06 6.47
CA PRO A 415 -33.61 3.77 5.51
C PRO A 415 -32.63 4.72 6.23
N LEU A 416 -31.47 4.88 5.62
CA LEU A 416 -30.39 5.74 6.11
C LEU A 416 -29.81 6.61 5.01
N ASP A 417 -29.40 7.80 5.42
CA ASP A 417 -28.51 8.65 4.65
C ASP A 417 -27.08 8.09 4.70
N MET A 418 -26.54 7.79 3.51
CA MET A 418 -25.23 7.18 3.34
C MET A 418 -24.27 8.08 2.59
N ASN A 419 -23.03 8.10 3.07
CA ASN A 419 -22.02 9.03 2.65
C ASN A 419 -20.74 8.34 2.17
N TYR A 420 -20.10 8.96 1.19
CA TYR A 420 -18.69 8.74 0.90
C TYR A 420 -17.87 9.95 1.32
N TRP A 421 -16.94 9.76 2.24
CA TRP A 421 -15.90 10.76 2.50
C TRP A 421 -14.75 10.51 1.53
N VAL A 422 -14.55 11.44 0.59
CA VAL A 422 -13.47 11.36 -0.37
C VAL A 422 -12.24 11.99 0.25
N THR A 423 -11.22 11.17 0.49
CA THR A 423 -9.87 11.68 0.75
C THR A 423 -9.04 11.38 -0.48
N SER A 424 -8.34 12.39 -1.01
CA SER A 424 -7.11 12.09 -1.72
C SER A 424 -6.20 11.45 -0.68
N LYS A 425 -5.95 10.13 -0.75
CA LYS A 425 -4.85 9.59 0.03
C LYS A 425 -3.60 10.31 -0.48
N PRO A 426 -2.85 11.11 0.31
CA PRO A 426 -1.46 11.28 -0.02
C PRO A 426 -0.86 9.87 -0.10
N SER A 427 -0.03 9.64 -1.10
CA SER A 427 0.75 8.40 -1.17
C SER A 427 1.46 8.16 0.16
N LYS A 428 1.17 7.00 0.77
CA LYS A 428 1.51 6.59 2.14
C LYS A 428 0.76 7.38 3.24
N PRO A 429 0.37 6.73 4.36
CA PRO A 429 0.18 7.49 5.60
C PRO A 429 1.46 8.31 5.80
N ALA A 430 1.34 9.59 6.10
CA ALA A 430 2.50 10.43 6.37
C ALA A 430 3.37 9.67 7.39
N GLU A 431 4.53 9.16 6.93
CA GLU A 431 5.64 8.93 7.83
C GLU A 431 5.75 10.24 8.61
N LYS A 432 5.62 10.18 9.95
CA LYS A 432 5.97 11.32 10.81
C LYS A 432 7.25 11.91 10.21
N PRO A 433 7.34 13.23 9.95
CA PRO A 433 8.51 13.80 9.31
C PRO A 433 9.74 13.19 9.99
N LYS A 434 10.53 12.44 9.20
CA LYS A 434 11.70 11.74 9.74
C LYS A 434 12.50 12.81 10.44
N GLU A 435 12.56 12.74 11.76
CA GLU A 435 13.37 13.67 12.53
C GLU A 435 14.78 13.57 11.96
N VAL A 436 15.28 14.67 11.41
CA VAL A 436 16.62 14.69 10.84
C VAL A 436 17.55 14.94 12.01
N TRP A 437 18.34 13.93 12.33
CA TRP A 437 19.34 13.96 13.38
C TRP A 437 20.71 14.10 12.73
N ASP A 438 21.43 15.18 13.04
CA ASP A 438 22.75 15.47 12.48
C ASP A 438 23.84 15.17 13.52
N LYS A 439 24.69 14.18 13.21
CA LYS A 439 25.85 13.81 14.04
C LYS A 439 26.97 14.85 13.99
N ASN A 440 27.02 15.65 12.94
CA ASN A 440 28.09 16.63 12.73
C ASN A 440 27.70 18.04 13.22
N ALA A 441 26.49 18.21 13.74
CA ALA A 441 26.02 19.48 14.27
C ALA A 441 26.62 19.79 15.65
N ILE A 442 26.99 21.06 15.87
CA ILE A 442 27.51 21.53 17.16
C ILE A 442 26.38 21.50 18.21
N VAL A 443 26.62 20.77 19.31
CA VAL A 443 25.72 20.74 20.47
C VAL A 443 25.79 22.09 21.21
N LYS A 444 24.63 22.73 21.43
CA LYS A 444 24.51 24.01 22.15
C LYS A 444 23.47 23.90 23.26
N VAL A 445 23.50 24.82 24.23
CA VAL A 445 22.41 24.97 25.20
C VAL A 445 21.10 25.20 24.45
N GLY A 446 20.06 24.45 24.81
CA GLY A 446 18.74 24.45 24.14
C GLY A 446 18.60 23.47 22.97
N SER A 447 19.70 22.89 22.46
CA SER A 447 19.66 21.81 21.47
C SER A 447 18.84 20.63 22.01
N THR A 448 18.04 20.01 21.13
CA THR A 448 17.50 18.67 21.40
C THR A 448 18.48 17.66 20.85
N VAL A 449 18.95 16.74 21.69
CA VAL A 449 19.96 15.73 21.36
C VAL A 449 19.44 14.32 21.63
N LYS A 450 19.95 13.34 20.89
CA LYS A 450 19.83 11.90 21.19
C LYS A 450 21.16 11.23 20.84
N SER A 451 21.47 10.05 21.38
CA SER A 451 22.71 9.36 20.99
C SER A 451 22.56 8.53 19.72
N THR A 452 23.68 8.16 19.09
CA THR A 452 23.78 6.96 18.25
C THR A 452 23.60 5.71 19.11
N SER A 453 23.41 4.54 18.49
CA SER A 453 23.31 3.30 19.25
C SER A 453 24.63 3.04 19.98
N CYS A 454 24.56 2.85 21.29
CA CYS A 454 25.70 2.63 22.16
C CYS A 454 25.65 1.21 22.72
N SER A 455 26.81 0.58 22.89
CA SER A 455 26.91 -0.71 23.57
C SER A 455 26.83 -0.52 25.07
N ILE A 456 26.22 -1.47 25.77
CA ILE A 456 26.28 -1.54 27.22
C ILE A 456 27.47 -2.40 27.65
N ALA A 457 28.01 -2.13 28.85
CA ALA A 457 29.12 -2.91 29.41
C ALA A 457 28.86 -3.22 30.88
N VAL A 458 29.66 -4.12 31.46
CA VAL A 458 29.63 -4.40 32.89
C VAL A 458 30.15 -3.18 33.66
N VAL A 459 29.45 -2.80 34.75
CA VAL A 459 29.90 -1.74 35.65
C VAL A 459 31.24 -2.16 36.25
N PRO A 460 32.31 -1.35 36.13
CA PRO A 460 33.63 -1.70 36.67
C PRO A 460 33.55 -2.14 38.13
N GLY A 461 34.15 -3.29 38.43
CA GLY A 461 34.14 -3.89 39.78
C GLY A 461 32.88 -4.66 40.14
N THR A 462 32.00 -4.96 39.18
CA THR A 462 30.79 -5.77 39.38
C THR A 462 30.65 -6.83 38.27
N ASN A 463 29.63 -7.68 38.34
CA ASN A 463 29.23 -8.60 37.27
C ASN A 463 27.94 -8.18 36.55
N SER A 464 27.48 -6.95 36.76
CA SER A 464 26.21 -6.45 36.24
C SER A 464 26.43 -5.23 35.33
N ALA A 465 25.67 -5.15 34.24
CA ALA A 465 25.58 -3.92 33.44
C ALA A 465 24.72 -2.84 34.13
N PHE A 466 23.96 -3.23 35.15
CA PHE A 466 22.99 -2.40 35.85
C PHE A 466 23.41 -2.13 37.29
N ARG A 467 23.20 -0.88 37.73
CA ARG A 467 23.40 -0.45 39.12
C ARG A 467 22.45 0.69 39.43
N ASN A 468 21.71 0.63 40.54
CA ASN A 468 20.84 1.70 41.04
C ASN A 468 19.89 2.28 39.96
N ASN A 469 19.14 1.42 39.26
CA ASN A 469 18.24 1.79 38.17
C ASN A 469 18.91 2.51 36.97
N CYS A 470 20.22 2.36 36.83
CA CYS A 470 21.01 2.86 35.71
C CYS A 470 21.64 1.68 34.96
N VAL A 471 21.92 1.88 33.69
CA VAL A 471 22.73 0.99 32.84
C VAL A 471 24.07 1.65 32.53
N TYR A 472 25.14 0.86 32.49
CA TYR A 472 26.47 1.37 32.21
C TYR A 472 26.76 1.42 30.70
N ILE A 473 26.95 2.64 30.21
CA ILE A 473 27.18 2.98 28.81
C ILE A 473 28.50 3.78 28.71
N PRO A 474 29.64 3.12 28.48
CA PRO A 474 30.95 3.78 28.46
C PRO A 474 31.04 4.96 27.50
N ALA A 475 30.42 4.83 26.33
CA ALA A 475 30.43 5.88 25.30
C ALA A 475 29.72 7.17 25.76
N LEU A 476 28.74 7.08 26.66
CA LEU A 476 28.04 8.24 27.23
C LEU A 476 28.69 8.77 28.50
N GLY A 477 29.78 8.18 28.97
CA GLY A 477 30.52 8.63 30.16
C GLY A 477 30.19 7.84 31.43
N GLY A 478 29.42 6.75 31.35
CA GLY A 478 29.22 5.83 32.46
C GLY A 478 27.78 5.41 32.72
N LEU A 479 27.32 5.51 33.96
CA LEU A 479 25.95 5.11 34.36
C LEU A 479 24.92 6.13 33.84
N VAL A 480 23.91 5.63 33.13
CA VAL A 480 22.79 6.41 32.60
C VAL A 480 21.47 5.82 33.13
N PRO A 481 20.52 6.64 33.62
CA PRO A 481 19.22 6.16 34.09
C PRO A 481 18.50 5.32 33.05
N LEU A 482 17.89 4.20 33.47
CA LEU A 482 17.16 3.31 32.57
C LEU A 482 15.96 4.00 31.89
N GLU A 483 15.34 4.96 32.56
CA GLU A 483 14.23 5.76 32.01
C GLU A 483 14.65 6.68 30.84
N ASP A 484 15.93 7.02 30.77
CA ASP A 484 16.49 7.91 29.77
C ASP A 484 17.03 7.18 28.54
N VAL A 485 16.94 5.85 28.50
CA VAL A 485 17.46 5.04 27.40
C VAL A 485 16.38 4.14 26.81
N THR A 486 16.46 3.91 25.50
CA THR A 486 15.60 2.96 24.78
C THR A 486 16.48 1.95 24.04
N GLU A 487 16.05 0.70 23.97
CA GLU A 487 16.74 -0.32 23.19
C GLU A 487 16.77 0.02 21.70
N ALA A 488 17.93 -0.24 21.09
CA ALA A 488 18.21 0.06 19.69
C ALA A 488 18.18 -1.19 18.82
N ALA A 489 18.70 -2.31 19.33
CA ALA A 489 18.76 -3.64 18.71
C ALA A 489 19.34 -4.67 19.69
N ASP A 490 18.88 -5.93 19.65
CA ASP A 490 19.57 -7.09 20.22
C ASP A 490 20.43 -7.78 19.15
N THR A 491 21.71 -8.04 19.46
CA THR A 491 22.67 -8.70 18.56
C THR A 491 22.44 -10.21 18.35
N ARG A 492 21.44 -10.81 19.01
CA ARG A 492 21.12 -12.25 18.87
C ARG A 492 20.03 -12.57 17.85
N ASP A 493 19.00 -11.72 17.71
CA ASP A 493 17.88 -11.98 16.79
C ASP A 493 17.50 -10.80 15.87
N GLY A 494 18.16 -9.64 16.05
CA GLY A 494 17.93 -8.44 15.26
C GLY A 494 16.57 -7.77 15.51
N LYS A 495 15.86 -8.12 16.60
CA LYS A 495 14.57 -7.52 16.98
C LYS A 495 14.73 -6.50 18.11
N ASN A 496 13.71 -5.65 18.24
CA ASN A 496 13.48 -4.76 19.36
C ASN A 496 12.35 -5.37 20.20
N ASP A 497 12.68 -6.00 21.32
CA ASP A 497 11.75 -6.69 22.22
C ASP A 497 11.41 -5.89 23.49
N ASP A 498 11.81 -4.61 23.52
CA ASP A 498 11.54 -3.62 24.57
C ASP A 498 12.10 -4.03 25.96
N VAL A 499 13.12 -4.90 26.01
CA VAL A 499 13.76 -5.34 27.25
C VAL A 499 15.27 -5.36 27.10
N ILE A 500 15.96 -4.38 27.72
CA ILE A 500 17.42 -4.35 27.86
C ILE A 500 17.84 -5.52 28.75
N SER A 501 18.06 -6.69 28.15
CA SER A 501 18.14 -7.96 28.88
C SER A 501 19.57 -8.48 29.01
N THR A 502 20.49 -8.06 28.14
CA THR A 502 21.87 -8.59 28.12
C THR A 502 22.91 -7.59 27.62
N LEU A 503 24.19 -7.90 27.83
CA LEU A 503 25.33 -7.18 27.24
C LEU A 503 25.33 -7.14 25.69
N ALA A 504 24.45 -7.93 25.07
CA ALA A 504 24.25 -8.00 23.63
C ALA A 504 23.33 -6.88 23.10
N SER A 505 22.59 -6.19 23.99
CA SER A 505 21.71 -5.06 23.65
C SER A 505 22.51 -3.80 23.33
N ARG A 506 22.06 -3.06 22.31
CA ARG A 506 22.47 -1.67 22.08
C ARG A 506 21.35 -0.73 22.50
N VAL A 507 21.69 0.47 22.93
CA VAL A 507 20.72 1.46 23.44
C VAL A 507 20.95 2.84 22.85
N TYR A 508 19.90 3.64 22.76
CA TYR A 508 19.95 5.08 22.50
C TYR A 508 19.67 5.85 23.80
N LEU A 509 20.36 6.96 24.02
CA LEU A 509 19.86 8.02 24.89
C LEU A 509 18.63 8.65 24.23
N ASN A 510 17.54 8.74 24.98
CA ASN A 510 16.28 9.32 24.54
C ASN A 510 16.43 10.81 24.19
N PRO A 511 15.64 11.33 23.23
CA PRO A 511 15.63 12.75 22.88
C PRO A 511 15.48 13.65 24.11
N SER A 512 16.52 14.43 24.41
CA SER A 512 16.62 15.24 25.63
C SER A 512 17.07 16.66 25.31
N LYS A 513 16.69 17.64 26.13
CA LYS A 513 17.13 19.03 25.99
C LYS A 513 18.47 19.24 26.70
N VAL A 514 19.41 19.87 26.00
CA VAL A 514 20.70 20.27 26.57
C VAL A 514 20.52 21.51 27.42
N THR A 515 20.92 21.42 28.69
CA THR A 515 20.78 22.50 29.68
C THR A 515 22.11 23.18 30.01
N ALA A 516 23.23 22.51 29.79
CA ALA A 516 24.59 23.07 29.87
C ALA A 516 25.54 22.34 28.93
N VAL A 517 26.63 23.00 28.52
CA VAL A 517 27.70 22.42 27.68
C VAL A 517 29.05 22.75 28.31
N ASN A 518 29.94 21.76 28.41
CA ASN A 518 31.34 21.92 28.77
C ASN A 518 32.19 21.52 27.56
N ALA A 519 32.55 22.51 26.75
CA ALA A 519 33.28 22.29 25.50
C ALA A 519 34.71 21.76 25.71
N GLN A 520 35.35 22.07 26.85
CA GLN A 520 36.72 21.63 27.14
C GLN A 520 36.79 20.12 27.40
N LEU A 521 35.76 19.57 28.05
CA LEU A 521 35.67 18.15 28.38
C LEU A 521 34.81 17.36 27.38
N ASN A 522 34.28 18.02 26.34
CA ASN A 522 33.34 17.44 25.38
C ASN A 522 32.10 16.80 26.05
N LEU A 523 31.56 17.49 27.07
CA LEU A 523 30.39 17.03 27.83
C LEU A 523 29.19 17.96 27.61
N CYS A 524 27.99 17.42 27.71
CA CYS A 524 26.76 18.21 27.84
C CYS A 524 25.84 17.66 28.92
N MET A 525 25.04 18.55 29.53
CA MET A 525 24.10 18.19 30.57
C MET A 525 22.71 17.93 29.97
N VAL A 526 22.20 16.72 30.18
CA VAL A 526 20.88 16.23 29.76
C VAL A 526 20.18 15.65 30.98
N ASN A 527 18.90 15.93 31.16
CA ASN A 527 18.07 15.40 32.26
C ASN A 527 18.73 15.52 33.67
N GLY A 528 19.58 16.54 33.87
CA GLY A 528 20.24 16.82 35.15
C GLY A 528 21.61 16.16 35.37
N TYR A 529 22.17 15.43 34.41
CA TYR A 529 23.51 14.81 34.51
C TYR A 529 24.35 15.03 33.25
N TRP A 530 25.67 14.89 33.40
CA TRP A 530 26.63 15.08 32.31
C TRP A 530 26.81 13.80 31.50
N VAL A 531 26.79 13.92 30.18
CA VAL A 531 27.11 12.85 29.22
C VAL A 531 28.15 13.33 28.22
N ASN A 532 28.91 12.38 27.66
CA ASN A 532 29.80 12.66 26.53
C ASN A 532 28.98 13.12 25.31
N ALA A 533 29.44 14.19 24.65
CA ALA A 533 28.75 14.77 23.50
C ALA A 533 29.05 14.04 22.17
N GLU A 534 30.16 13.31 22.08
CA GLU A 534 30.58 12.60 20.85
C GLU A 534 29.56 11.62 20.25
N PRO A 535 28.87 10.76 21.05
CA PRO A 535 27.84 9.89 20.50
C PRO A 535 26.54 10.62 20.17
N LEU A 536 26.40 11.92 20.45
CA LEU A 536 25.14 12.64 20.27
C LEU A 536 24.92 13.12 18.83
N MET A 537 23.65 13.22 18.49
CA MET A 537 23.14 13.84 17.27
C MET A 537 22.17 14.96 17.66
N VAL A 538 22.20 16.07 16.94
CA VAL A 538 21.33 17.21 17.17
C VAL A 538 20.12 17.15 16.24
N LYS A 539 18.92 17.40 16.77
CA LYS A 539 17.69 17.51 15.98
C LYS A 539 17.76 18.78 15.11
N LYS A 540 17.71 18.62 13.79
CA LYS A 540 17.64 19.74 12.82
C LYS A 540 16.29 20.43 12.81
#